data_AF-A0A6L3AD51-F1
#
_entry.id   AF-A0A6L3AD51-F1
#
_cell.length_a   1.000
_cell.length_b   1.000
_cell.length_c   1.000
_cell.angle_alpha   90.00
_cell.angle_beta   90.00
_cell.angle_gamma   90.00
#
_symmetry.space_group_name_H-M   'P 1'
#
loop_
_entity.id
_entity.type
_entity.pdbx_description
1 polymer ?
#
loop_
_entity_poly.entity_id
_entity_poly.type
_entity_poly.pdbx_seq_one_letter_code
_entity_poly.pdbx_strand_id
1 'polypeptide(L)'
;MKTISAAEFRAKCLTMLDAVDPEGILITKRGKPVARLVPVVGRGDHRHLIGIMRGEIVVDESDDLFETGAWGSDEWGERDGGPSGAGA
;
A
#
# COMPACT_ATOMS: atom_id res chain seq x y z
N MET A 1 -15.43 12.06 6.57
CA MET A 1 -15.71 11.08 7.65
C MET A 1 -16.82 11.58 8.60
N LYS A 2 -17.90 10.81 8.78
CA LYS A 2 -19.02 11.14 9.68
C LYS A 2 -18.76 10.65 11.10
N THR A 3 -19.17 11.41 12.11
CA THR A 3 -19.02 11.03 13.54
C THR A 3 -20.36 10.98 14.24
N ILE A 4 -20.64 9.90 14.96
CA ILE A 4 -21.90 9.68 15.71
C ILE A 4 -21.64 9.22 17.14
N SER A 5 -22.66 9.33 17.99
CA SER A 5 -22.61 8.77 19.34
C SER A 5 -22.96 7.28 19.35
N ALA A 6 -22.50 6.56 20.37
CA ALA A 6 -22.86 5.16 20.59
C ALA A 6 -24.38 4.98 20.83
N ALA A 7 -25.05 6.01 21.37
CA ALA A 7 -26.51 6.00 21.53
C ALA A 7 -27.22 6.06 20.17
N GLU A 8 -26.75 6.92 19.27
CA GLU A 8 -27.29 7.01 17.91
C GLU A 8 -27.00 5.74 17.10
N PHE A 9 -25.78 5.19 17.21
CA PHE A 9 -25.42 3.92 16.59
C PHE A 9 -26.35 2.79 17.07
N ARG A 10 -26.60 2.67 18.38
CA ARG A 10 -27.52 1.67 18.93
C ARG A 10 -28.94 1.80 18.37
N ALA A 11 -29.42 3.02 18.16
CA ALA A 11 -30.77 3.28 17.66
C ALA A 11 -30.93 2.98 16.15
N LYS A 12 -29.86 3.11 15.36
CA LYS A 12 -29.90 3.04 13.89
C LYS A 12 -28.92 2.02 13.28
N CYS A 13 -28.48 1.05 14.07
CA CYS A 13 -27.38 0.14 13.73
C CYS A 13 -27.59 -0.56 12.37
N LEU A 14 -28.74 -1.20 12.16
CA LEU A 14 -29.02 -1.95 10.92
C LEU A 14 -29.01 -1.04 9.69
N THR A 15 -29.71 0.10 9.75
CA THR A 15 -29.71 1.09 8.66
C THR A 15 -28.31 1.61 8.35
N MET A 16 -27.46 1.78 9.36
CA MET A 16 -26.08 2.23 9.17
C MET A 16 -25.19 1.13 8.58
N LEU A 17 -25.44 -0.14 8.90
CA LEU A 17 -24.72 -1.28 8.29
C LEU A 17 -25.03 -1.40 6.80
N ASP A 18 -26.28 -1.19 6.41
CA ASP A 18 -26.72 -1.31 5.01
C ASP A 18 -26.21 -0.16 4.12
N ALA A 19 -26.04 1.04 4.69
CA ALA A 19 -25.72 2.28 3.96
C ALA A 19 -24.40 2.92 4.42
N VAL A 20 -23.40 2.12 4.79
CA VAL A 20 -22.10 2.66 5.20
C VAL A 20 -21.31 3.17 4.00
N ASP A 21 -20.95 4.46 4.04
CA ASP A 21 -20.08 5.08 3.04
C ASP A 21 -18.66 4.49 3.05
N PRO A 22 -17.92 4.50 1.92
CA PRO A 22 -16.52 4.04 1.83
C PRO A 22 -15.59 4.69 2.86
N GLU A 23 -15.85 5.94 3.22
CA GLU A 23 -15.04 6.70 4.16
C GLU A 23 -15.27 6.29 5.63
N GLY A 24 -16.35 5.57 5.90
CA GLY A 24 -16.70 5.05 7.20
C GLY A 24 -17.27 6.07 8.20
N ILE A 25 -17.73 5.55 9.33
CA ILE A 25 -18.39 6.29 10.41
C ILE A 25 -17.62 6.07 11.71
N LEU A 26 -17.24 7.16 12.39
CA LEU A 26 -16.61 7.13 13.70
C LEU A 26 -17.67 7.11 14.80
N ILE A 27 -17.62 6.09 15.65
CA ILE A 27 -18.55 5.93 16.78
C ILE A 27 -17.85 6.40 18.05
N THR A 28 -18.49 7.31 18.77
CA THR A 28 -17.96 7.90 20.01
C THR A 28 -18.83 7.52 21.22
N LYS A 29 -18.22 7.39 22.39
CA LYS A 29 -18.91 7.23 23.67
C LYS A 29 -18.42 8.33 24.60
N ARG A 30 -19.33 9.22 25.02
CA ARG A 30 -19.00 10.41 25.86
C ARG A 30 -17.91 11.28 25.22
N GLY A 31 -18.03 11.56 23.92
CA GLY A 31 -17.08 12.38 23.16
C GLY A 31 -15.75 11.70 22.81
N LYS A 32 -15.50 10.47 23.30
CA LYS A 32 -14.27 9.73 22.99
C LYS A 32 -14.53 8.71 21.87
N PRO A 33 -13.69 8.64 20.82
CA PRO A 33 -13.77 7.60 19.81
C PRO A 33 -13.63 6.21 20.44
N VAL A 34 -14.49 5.26 20.03
CA VAL A 34 -14.47 3.87 20.55
C VAL A 34 -14.54 2.80 19.47
N ALA A 35 -15.10 3.11 18.31
CA ALA A 35 -15.20 2.17 17.19
C ALA A 35 -15.31 2.92 15.86
N ARG A 36 -15.07 2.22 14.76
CA ARG A 36 -15.28 2.71 13.41
C ARG A 36 -16.06 1.67 12.61
N LEU A 37 -17.15 2.09 11.98
CA LEU A 37 -17.90 1.27 11.03
C LEU A 37 -17.38 1.57 9.63
N VAL A 38 -16.91 0.55 8.91
CA VAL A 38 -16.44 0.64 7.53
C VAL A 38 -17.07 -0.48 6.71
N PRO A 39 -17.32 -0.29 5.40
CA PRO A 39 -17.72 -1.39 4.54
C PRO A 39 -16.62 -2.44 4.50
N VAL A 40 -17.04 -3.71 4.44
CA VAL A 40 -16.11 -4.80 4.14
C VAL A 40 -15.78 -4.72 2.66
N VAL A 41 -14.66 -4.09 2.31
CA VAL A 41 -14.04 -4.25 1.00
C VAL A 41 -13.57 -5.70 0.92
N GLY A 42 -14.24 -6.51 0.09
CA GLY A 42 -13.87 -7.91 -0.10
C GLY A 42 -12.40 -8.04 -0.53
N ARG A 43 -11.74 -9.14 -0.13
CA ARG A 43 -10.46 -9.55 -0.74
C ARG A 43 -10.70 -9.65 -2.25
N GLY A 44 -10.35 -8.62 -3.03
CA GLY A 44 -10.76 -8.58 -4.43
C GLY A 44 -11.05 -7.20 -5.01
N ASP A 45 -11.38 -6.20 -4.20
CA ASP A 45 -11.74 -4.88 -4.78
C ASP A 45 -10.50 -4.03 -5.09
N HIS A 46 -9.60 -4.59 -5.89
CA HIS A 46 -8.45 -3.92 -6.50
C HIS A 46 -8.82 -3.31 -7.86
N ARG A 47 -10.11 -3.18 -8.18
CA ARG A 47 -10.57 -2.53 -9.42
C ARG A 47 -10.04 -1.10 -9.52
N HIS A 48 -9.91 -0.41 -8.39
CA HIS A 48 -9.31 0.92 -8.31
C HIS A 48 -7.80 0.94 -8.62
N LEU A 49 -7.09 -0.20 -8.52
CA LEU A 49 -5.67 -0.32 -8.88
C LEU A 49 -5.47 -0.55 -10.38
N ILE A 50 -6.49 -1.01 -11.11
CA ILE A 50 -6.39 -1.29 -12.54
C ILE A 50 -6.11 0.03 -13.27
N GLY A 51 -4.91 0.13 -13.85
CA GLY A 51 -4.51 1.31 -14.63
C GLY A 51 -3.93 2.47 -13.82
N ILE A 52 -3.69 2.33 -12.51
CA ILE A 52 -3.09 3.39 -11.68
C ILE A 52 -1.67 3.78 -12.14
N MET A 53 -0.96 2.88 -12.81
CA MET A 53 0.37 3.11 -13.39
C MET A 53 0.34 3.36 -14.91
N ARG A 54 -0.83 3.60 -15.50
CA ARG A 54 -0.92 3.82 -16.94
C ARG A 54 -0.15 5.08 -17.33
N GLY A 55 0.90 4.91 -18.13
CA GLY A 55 1.73 6.03 -18.59
C GLY A 55 2.81 6.47 -17.60
N GLU A 56 2.84 5.89 -16.39
CA GLU A 56 3.89 6.17 -15.39
C GLU A 56 5.15 5.31 -15.63
N ILE A 57 5.01 4.21 -16.37
CA ILE A 57 6.14 3.36 -16.75
C ILE A 57 6.69 3.88 -18.07
N VAL A 58 7.88 4.48 -18.00
CA VAL A 58 8.69 4.82 -19.17
C VAL A 58 9.70 3.71 -19.36
N VAL A 59 9.67 3.07 -20.52
CA VAL A 59 10.68 2.10 -20.96
C VAL A 59 11.67 2.86 -21.84
N ASP A 60 12.95 2.81 -21.51
CA ASP A 60 14.01 3.29 -22.39
C ASP A 60 14.14 2.31 -23.57
N GLU A 61 14.12 2.82 -24.80
CA GLU A 61 14.23 1.98 -26.00
C GLU A 61 15.62 1.33 -26.16
N SER A 62 16.62 1.82 -25.43
CA SER A 62 17.96 1.26 -25.40
C SER A 62 18.16 0.15 -24.35
N ASP A 63 17.19 -0.08 -23.46
CA ASP A 63 17.23 -1.15 -22.46
C ASP A 63 16.77 -2.49 -23.05
N ASP A 64 17.58 -3.54 -22.85
CA ASP A 64 17.17 -4.92 -23.11
C ASP A 64 16.41 -5.48 -21.90
N LEU A 65 15.09 -5.32 -21.90
CA LEU A 65 14.20 -5.77 -20.83
C LEU A 65 14.17 -7.30 -20.61
N PHE A 66 14.72 -8.07 -21.56
CA PHE A 66 14.73 -9.54 -21.50
C PHE A 66 16.10 -10.10 -21.12
N GLU A 67 17.12 -9.24 -20.95
CA GLU A 67 18.38 -9.66 -20.39
C GLU A 67 18.18 -10.03 -18.91
N THR A 68 18.34 -11.31 -18.57
CA THR A 68 18.51 -11.71 -17.17
C THR A 68 19.90 -11.23 -16.77
N GLY A 69 20.02 -9.99 -16.27
CA GLY A 69 21.30 -9.43 -15.82
C GLY A 69 22.06 -10.46 -14.98
N ALA A 70 23.39 -10.48 -15.04
CA ALA A 70 24.18 -11.53 -14.38
C ALA A 70 23.79 -11.68 -12.91
N TRP A 71 22.95 -12.68 -12.60
CA TRP A 71 22.66 -13.12 -11.25
C TRP A 71 23.91 -13.87 -10.79
N GLY A 72 24.96 -13.10 -10.50
CA GLY A 72 26.24 -13.63 -10.04
C GLY A 72 25.98 -14.45 -8.80
N SER A 73 26.25 -15.75 -8.88
CA SER A 73 26.48 -16.59 -7.71
C SER A 73 27.87 -16.24 -7.15
N ASP A 74 28.07 -14.97 -6.83
CA ASP A 74 29.29 -14.53 -6.18
C ASP A 74 29.03 -14.65 -4.68
N GLU A 75 29.44 -15.81 -4.17
CA GLU A 75 29.93 -16.01 -2.81
C GLU A 75 30.48 -14.68 -2.26
N TRP A 76 29.95 -14.24 -1.11
CA TRP A 76 30.39 -13.02 -0.41
C TRP A 76 31.88 -13.17 -0.03
N GLY A 77 32.77 -12.87 -0.97
CA GLY A 77 34.22 -13.01 -0.82
C GLY A 77 34.90 -11.66 -0.65
N GLU A 78 35.57 -11.50 0.50
CA GLU A 78 36.55 -10.45 0.79
C GLU A 78 37.33 -10.02 -0.47
N ARG A 79 37.24 -8.74 -0.83
CA ARG A 79 38.22 -8.10 -1.70
C ARG A 79 39.17 -7.26 -0.85
N ASP A 80 40.12 -7.92 -0.23
CA ASP A 80 41.35 -7.31 0.27
C ASP A 80 42.41 -7.23 -0.85
N GLY A 81 43.01 -6.04 -1.00
CA GLY A 81 44.28 -5.76 -1.68
C GLY A 81 44.19 -5.59 -3.20
N GLY A 82 44.65 -4.51 -3.85
CA GLY A 82 45.36 -3.29 -3.48
C GLY A 82 45.91 -2.70 -4.80
N PRO A 83 45.99 -1.38 -5.02
CA PRO A 83 46.48 -0.86 -6.30
C PRO A 83 48.01 -0.93 -6.37
N SER A 84 48.50 -1.75 -7.31
CA SER A 84 49.86 -1.70 -7.82
C SER A 84 49.97 -0.59 -8.87
N GLY A 85 50.93 0.32 -8.68
CA GLY A 85 51.55 1.09 -9.76
C GLY A 85 51.40 2.61 -9.67
N ALA A 86 52.40 3.28 -9.08
CA ALA A 86 53.03 4.49 -9.63
C ALA A 86 54.16 4.97 -8.69
N GLY A 87 55.41 4.91 -9.16
CA GLY A 87 56.53 5.58 -8.48
C GLY A 87 57.92 5.14 -8.93
N ALA A 88 58.51 5.95 -9.83
CA ALA A 88 59.91 6.04 -10.27
C ALA A 88 60.48 4.95 -11.20
#